data_AF-A0A948Z0Y6-F1
#
_entry.id   AF-A0A948Z0Y6-F1
#
_cell.length_a   1.000
_cell.length_b   1.000
_cell.length_c   1.000
_cell.angle_alpha   90.00
_cell.angle_beta   90.00
_cell.angle_gamma   90.00
#
_symmetry.space_group_name_H-M   'P 1'
#
loop_
_entity.id
_entity.type
_entity.pdbx_description
1 polymer ?
#
loop_
_entity_poly.entity_id
_entity_poly.type
_entity_poly.pdbx_seq_one_letter_code
_entity_poly.pdbx_strand_id
1 'polypeptide(L)'
;MSCDSYDLAGEAQLAVYQVISVLIDQNKDLSLTSKYFRIVFRTRCIQMAAGVALANEQQATVAIQKEQSPDLNESSDLDESVIAEALSALTDRQRQVSQWILSQPNPVNFNTIASHFGIHIQSVRRILSNSIRRIEGYGHQRICENL
;
A
#
# COMPACT_ATOMS: atom_id res chain seq x y z
N MET A 1 2.64 22.76 17.52
CA MET A 1 3.36 21.88 18.46
C MET A 1 4.54 21.31 17.68
N SER A 2 5.75 21.82 17.91
CA SER A 2 6.95 21.32 17.23
C SER A 2 7.38 20.02 17.89
N CYS A 3 7.58 18.95 17.14
CA CYS A 3 8.17 17.71 17.63
C CYS A 3 9.63 18.02 18.04
N ASP A 4 9.98 17.78 19.30
CA ASP A 4 11.34 18.03 19.79
C ASP A 4 12.30 16.94 19.29
N SER A 5 13.56 17.31 19.07
CA SER A 5 14.58 16.37 18.55
C SER A 5 14.77 15.12 19.42
N TYR A 6 14.43 15.20 20.71
CA TYR A 6 14.45 14.09 21.65
C TYR A 6 13.33 13.08 21.38
N ASP A 7 12.13 13.55 21.01
CA ASP A 7 11.00 12.67 20.66
C ASP A 7 11.33 11.87 19.40
N LEU A 8 11.95 12.53 18.41
CA LEU A 8 12.39 11.88 17.19
C LEU A 8 13.46 10.81 17.44
N ALA A 9 14.39 11.06 18.36
CA ALA A 9 15.41 10.09 18.75
C ALA A 9 14.81 8.88 19.49
N GLY A 10 13.85 9.12 20.38
CA GLY A 10 13.11 8.05 21.08
C GLY A 10 12.32 7.18 20.10
N GLU A 11 11.62 7.81 19.15
CA GLU A 11 10.86 7.10 18.12
C GLU A 11 11.75 6.28 17.18
N ALA A 12 12.97 6.78 16.89
CA ALA A 12 13.95 6.01 16.13
C ALA A 12 14.37 4.73 16.87
N GLN A 13 14.63 4.83 18.18
CA GLN A 13 15.01 3.68 19.01
C GLN A 13 13.88 2.64 19.08
N LEU A 14 12.64 3.09 19.29
CA LEU A 14 11.47 2.22 19.31
C LEU A 14 11.26 1.53 17.97
N ALA A 15 11.42 2.25 16.85
CA ALA A 15 11.31 1.68 15.51
C ALA A 15 12.40 0.63 15.24
N VAL A 16 13.65 0.85 15.67
CA VAL A 16 14.72 -0.16 15.55
C VAL A 16 14.37 -1.40 16.36
N TYR A 17 13.95 -1.22 17.61
CA TYR A 17 13.58 -2.34 18.48
C TYR A 17 12.45 -3.18 17.87
N GLN A 18 11.38 -2.52 17.40
CA GLN A 18 10.27 -3.20 16.75
C GLN A 18 10.72 -4.00 15.52
N VAL A 19 11.59 -3.43 14.68
CA VAL A 19 12.11 -4.11 13.49
C VAL A 19 12.95 -5.33 13.87
N ILE A 20 13.83 -5.20 14.86
CA ILE A 20 14.67 -6.33 15.31
C ILE A 20 13.79 -7.45 15.89
N SER A 21 12.83 -7.11 16.75
CA SER A 21 11.91 -8.10 17.34
C SER A 21 11.12 -8.85 16.27
N VAL A 22 10.57 -8.15 15.27
CA VAL A 22 9.84 -8.78 14.15
C VAL A 22 10.74 -9.68 13.32
N LEU A 23 11.99 -9.27 13.05
CA LEU A 23 12.92 -10.10 12.29
C LEU A 23 13.32 -11.37 13.05
N ILE A 24 13.48 -11.28 14.37
CA ILE A 24 13.75 -12.44 15.23
C ILE A 24 12.54 -13.37 15.24
N ASP A 25 11.33 -12.85 15.48
CA ASP A 25 10.10 -13.64 15.55
C ASP A 25 9.81 -14.36 14.23
N GLN A 26 10.13 -13.74 13.09
CA GLN A 26 9.94 -14.30 11.76
C GLN A 26 11.14 -15.11 11.24
N ASN A 27 12.16 -15.33 12.08
CA ASN A 27 13.41 -16.01 11.75
C ASN A 27 14.05 -15.50 10.43
N LYS A 28 14.12 -14.17 10.31
CA LYS A 28 14.67 -13.45 9.15
C LYS A 28 16.08 -12.96 9.43
N ASP A 29 16.81 -12.68 8.34
CA ASP A 29 18.16 -12.13 8.42
C ASP A 29 18.15 -10.71 9.01
N LEU A 30 18.91 -10.52 10.09
CA LEU A 30 19.12 -9.23 10.76
C LEU A 30 19.85 -8.22 9.88
N SER A 31 20.52 -8.64 8.81
CA SER A 31 21.11 -7.72 7.81
C SER A 31 20.05 -6.79 7.19
N LEU A 32 18.77 -7.22 7.18
CA LEU A 32 17.65 -6.45 6.65
C LEU A 32 17.19 -5.32 7.59
N THR A 33 17.68 -5.27 8.83
CA THR A 33 17.27 -4.30 9.86
C THR A 33 17.33 -2.87 9.34
N SER A 34 18.43 -2.46 8.70
CA SER A 34 18.57 -1.09 8.17
C SER A 34 17.51 -0.75 7.13
N LYS A 35 17.14 -1.72 6.28
CA LYS A 35 16.15 -1.54 5.21
C LYS A 35 14.75 -1.38 5.79
N TYR A 36 14.36 -2.25 6.72
CA TYR A 36 13.05 -2.18 7.36
C TYR A 36 12.93 -0.99 8.30
N PHE A 37 13.97 -0.67 9.06
CA PHE A 37 14.04 0.51 9.91
C PHE A 37 13.72 1.80 9.13
N ARG A 38 14.33 2.01 7.96
CA ARG A 38 14.07 3.20 7.14
C ARG A 38 12.59 3.33 6.75
N ILE A 39 11.90 2.22 6.50
CA ILE A 39 10.49 2.21 6.10
C ILE A 39 9.61 2.54 7.31
N VAL A 40 9.82 1.83 8.43
CA VAL A 40 9.04 2.00 9.66
C VAL A 40 9.23 3.41 10.22
N PHE A 41 10.48 3.84 10.37
CA PHE A 41 10.80 5.14 10.94
C PHE A 41 10.28 6.30 10.08
N ARG A 42 10.41 6.22 8.74
CA ARG A 42 9.84 7.24 7.85
C ARG A 42 8.32 7.36 8.01
N THR A 43 7.63 6.24 8.19
CA THR A 43 6.18 6.21 8.40
C THR A 43 5.80 6.90 9.70
N ARG A 44 6.52 6.61 10.80
CA ARG A 44 6.34 7.29 12.08
C ARG A 44 6.60 8.79 12.00
N CYS A 45 7.65 9.23 11.30
CA CYS A 45 7.92 10.65 11.08
C CYS A 45 6.77 11.37 10.33
N ILE A 46 6.15 10.70 9.34
CA ILE A 46 5.00 11.25 8.62
C ILE A 46 3.78 11.35 9.55
N GLN A 47 3.51 10.32 10.35
CA GLN A 47 2.41 10.33 11.33
C GLN A 47 2.57 11.45 12.36
N MET A 48 3.78 11.62 12.91
CA MET A 48 4.10 12.72 13.82
C MET A 48 3.90 14.09 13.17
N ALA A 49 4.34 14.25 11.91
CA ALA A 49 4.15 15.51 11.18
C ALA A 49 2.67 15.80 10.86
N ALA A 50 1.86 14.76 10.65
CA ALA A 50 0.43 14.86 10.38
C ALA A 50 -0.41 15.12 11.64
N GLY A 51 0.19 15.14 12.84
CA GLY A 51 -0.53 15.34 14.10
C GLY A 51 -1.45 14.18 14.50
N VAL A 52 -1.24 12.99 13.91
CA VAL A 52 -2.02 11.80 14.25
C VAL A 52 -1.54 11.30 15.60
N ALA A 53 -2.38 11.42 16.62
CA ALA A 53 -2.09 10.89 17.95
C ALA A 53 -1.91 9.36 17.86
N LEU A 54 -0.76 8.86 18.29
CA LEU A 54 -0.50 7.44 18.46
C LEU A 54 -1.44 6.91 19.57
N ALA A 55 -2.57 6.34 19.17
CA ALA A 55 -3.38 5.55 20.08
C ALA A 55 -2.55 4.32 20.48
N ASN A 56 -2.09 4.29 21.74
CA ASN A 56 -1.38 3.21 22.43
C ASN A 56 -1.26 1.88 21.64
N GLU A 57 -0.15 1.72 20.93
CA GLU A 57 0.15 0.51 20.17
C GLU A 57 0.79 -0.57 21.06
N GLN A 58 -0.01 -1.20 21.92
CA GLN A 58 0.28 -2.59 22.35
C GLN A 58 -0.12 -3.61 21.28
N GLN A 59 -0.53 -3.15 20.09
CA GLN A 59 -0.97 -3.98 18.97
C GLN A 59 -0.40 -3.56 17.61
N ALA A 60 0.77 -2.91 17.59
CA ALA A 60 1.59 -2.90 16.37
C ALA A 60 2.37 -4.21 16.22
N THR A 61 1.66 -5.34 16.35
CA THR A 61 1.95 -6.47 15.49
C THR A 61 2.01 -5.91 14.08
N VAL A 62 3.04 -6.25 13.32
CA VAL A 62 3.03 -6.13 11.86
C VAL A 62 1.96 -7.10 11.35
N ALA A 63 0.70 -6.79 11.60
CA ALA A 63 -0.41 -7.13 10.77
C ALA A 63 -0.32 -6.07 9.67
N ILE A 64 0.01 -6.38 8.42
CA ILE A 64 -0.90 -7.08 7.50
C ILE A 64 -2.30 -7.21 8.13
N GLN A 65 -2.87 -6.09 8.57
CA GLN A 65 -4.28 -6.03 8.88
C GLN A 65 -4.98 -6.14 7.54
N LYS A 66 -5.35 -7.38 7.23
CA LYS A 66 -6.68 -7.67 6.72
C LYS A 66 -7.63 -6.84 7.58
N GLU A 67 -8.01 -5.66 7.11
CA GLU A 67 -9.11 -4.90 7.71
C GLU A 67 -10.32 -5.84 7.63
N GLN A 68 -10.60 -6.53 8.74
CA GLN A 68 -11.92 -7.06 9.01
C GLN A 68 -12.76 -5.85 9.37
N SER A 69 -13.33 -5.22 8.34
CA SER A 69 -14.63 -4.60 8.52
C SER A 69 -15.59 -5.66 9.09
N PRO A 70 -16.44 -5.30 10.06
CA PRO A 70 -17.56 -6.16 10.40
C PRO A 70 -18.47 -6.20 9.17
N ASP A 71 -18.83 -7.40 8.74
CA ASP A 71 -19.77 -7.72 7.65
C ASP A 71 -19.29 -7.61 6.19
N LEU A 72 -18.16 -8.25 5.84
CA LEU A 72 -17.87 -8.65 4.44
C LEU A 72 -17.95 -10.18 4.24
N ASN A 73 -18.96 -10.81 4.83
CA ASN A 73 -19.46 -12.12 4.38
C ASN A 73 -20.67 -11.98 3.45
N GLU A 74 -21.05 -10.76 3.07
CA GLU A 74 -21.69 -10.59 1.78
C GLU A 74 -20.59 -10.74 0.74
N SER A 75 -20.71 -11.77 -0.09
CA SER A 75 -20.21 -11.75 -1.45
C SER A 75 -20.66 -10.45 -2.11
N SER A 76 -19.93 -9.36 -1.90
CA SER A 76 -19.94 -8.25 -2.83
C SER A 76 -19.24 -8.81 -4.05
N ASP A 77 -20.01 -9.49 -4.88
CA ASP A 77 -19.74 -9.53 -6.31
C ASP A 77 -19.43 -8.08 -6.67
N LEU A 78 -18.15 -7.78 -6.87
CA LEU A 78 -17.74 -6.47 -7.33
C LEU A 78 -18.53 -6.27 -8.62
N ASP A 79 -19.48 -5.32 -8.61
CA ASP A 79 -20.34 -5.07 -9.76
C ASP A 79 -19.46 -4.94 -10.99
N GLU A 80 -19.54 -5.91 -11.90
CA GLU A 80 -18.69 -5.99 -13.10
C GLU A 80 -18.82 -4.69 -13.92
N SER A 81 -19.97 -4.01 -13.82
CA SER A 81 -20.21 -2.68 -14.36
C SER A 81 -19.32 -1.60 -13.77
N VAL A 82 -19.09 -1.59 -12.46
CA VAL A 82 -18.22 -0.63 -11.76
C VAL A 82 -16.76 -0.88 -12.15
N ILE A 83 -16.34 -2.14 -12.25
CA ILE A 83 -14.99 -2.49 -12.72
C ILE A 83 -14.80 -2.04 -14.17
N ALA A 84 -15.74 -2.40 -15.07
CA ALA A 84 -15.68 -2.02 -16.47
C ALA A 84 -15.63 -0.49 -16.66
N GLU A 85 -16.40 0.24 -15.85
CA GLU A 85 -16.41 1.70 -15.85
C GLU A 85 -15.09 2.28 -15.35
N ALA A 86 -14.51 1.79 -14.26
CA ALA A 86 -13.20 2.23 -13.77
C ALA A 86 -12.08 1.95 -14.79
N LEU A 87 -12.15 0.80 -15.46
CA LEU A 87 -11.21 0.44 -16.53
C LEU A 87 -11.38 1.30 -17.79
N SER A 88 -12.55 1.92 -18.00
CA SER A 88 -12.80 2.82 -19.13
C SER A 88 -11.91 4.06 -19.12
N ALA A 89 -11.53 4.55 -17.93
CA ALA A 89 -10.67 5.73 -17.74
C ALA A 89 -9.18 5.48 -18.05
N LEU A 90 -8.78 4.20 -18.23
CA LEU A 90 -7.40 3.80 -18.50
C LEU A 90 -7.06 3.83 -19.99
N THR A 91 -5.78 4.02 -20.32
CA THR A 91 -5.29 3.75 -21.69
C THR A 91 -5.32 2.25 -21.99
N ASP A 92 -5.30 1.87 -23.27
CA ASP A 92 -5.33 0.46 -23.68
C ASP A 92 -4.26 -0.39 -22.99
N ARG A 93 -3.02 0.13 -22.90
CA ARG A 93 -1.93 -0.60 -22.25
C ARG A 93 -2.13 -0.74 -20.74
N GLN A 94 -2.68 0.28 -20.09
CA GLN A 94 -3.01 0.25 -18.67
C GLN A 94 -4.16 -0.71 -18.39
N ARG A 95 -5.20 -0.67 -19.23
CA ARG A 95 -6.38 -1.54 -19.15
C ARG A 95 -5.99 -3.00 -19.32
N GLN A 96 -5.18 -3.34 -20.31
CA GLN A 96 -4.69 -4.71 -20.52
C GLN A 96 -3.94 -5.26 -19.29
N VAL A 97 -3.05 -4.45 -18.71
CA VAL A 97 -2.29 -4.86 -17.53
C VAL A 97 -3.22 -5.01 -16.31
N SER A 98 -4.09 -4.04 -16.07
CA SER A 98 -5.05 -4.08 -14.95
C SER A 98 -6.04 -5.25 -15.07
N GLN A 99 -6.61 -5.48 -16.26
CA GLN A 99 -7.54 -6.57 -16.51
C GLN A 99 -6.88 -7.94 -16.32
N TRP A 100 -5.64 -8.10 -16.81
CA TRP A 100 -4.89 -9.33 -16.60
C TRP A 100 -4.58 -9.57 -15.11
N ILE A 101 -4.28 -8.54 -14.34
CA ILE A 101 -4.05 -8.66 -12.89
C ILE A 101 -5.33 -9.08 -12.18
N LEU A 102 -6.48 -8.46 -12.53
CA LEU A 102 -7.79 -8.79 -11.94
C LEU A 102 -8.25 -10.21 -12.29
N SER A 103 -7.81 -10.76 -13.43
CA SER A 103 -8.13 -12.13 -13.82
C SER A 103 -7.25 -13.21 -13.15
N GLN A 104 -6.31 -12.84 -12.28
CA GLN A 104 -5.43 -13.82 -11.62
C GLN A 104 -6.11 -14.43 -10.39
N PRO A 105 -6.00 -15.75 -10.19
CA PRO A 105 -6.59 -16.42 -9.02
C PRO A 105 -5.90 -16.07 -7.70
N ASN A 106 -4.66 -15.57 -7.76
CA ASN A 106 -3.86 -15.16 -6.62
C ASN A 106 -3.19 -13.81 -6.89
N PRO A 107 -2.90 -13.01 -5.84
CA PRO A 107 -2.15 -11.75 -5.99
C PRO A 107 -0.81 -11.97 -6.69
N VAL A 108 -0.57 -11.22 -7.77
CA VAL A 108 0.66 -11.30 -8.56
C VAL A 108 1.66 -10.21 -8.17
N ASN A 109 2.95 -10.55 -8.19
CA ASN A 109 4.02 -9.59 -7.94
C ASN A 109 4.45 -8.88 -9.25
N PHE A 110 5.21 -7.77 -9.11
CA PHE A 110 5.68 -6.99 -10.24
C PHE A 110 6.60 -7.76 -11.21
N ASN A 111 7.34 -8.77 -10.72
CA ASN A 111 8.19 -9.60 -11.59
C ASN A 111 7.34 -10.48 -12.49
N THR A 112 6.28 -11.10 -11.96
CA THR A 112 5.36 -11.94 -12.73
C THR A 112 4.67 -11.12 -13.83
N ILE A 113 4.25 -9.90 -13.52
CA ILE A 113 3.66 -8.99 -14.51
C ILE A 113 4.70 -8.61 -15.58
N ALA A 114 5.93 -8.25 -15.15
CA ALA A 114 7.02 -7.90 -16.06
C ALA A 114 7.34 -9.04 -17.04
N SER A 115 7.44 -10.26 -16.54
CA SER A 115 7.67 -11.47 -17.34
C SER A 115 6.53 -11.75 -18.31
N HIS A 116 5.27 -11.63 -17.86
CA HIS A 116 4.10 -11.87 -18.72
C HIS A 116 4.02 -10.90 -19.90
N PHE A 117 4.29 -9.62 -19.66
CA PHE A 117 4.17 -8.56 -20.67
C PHE A 117 5.48 -8.26 -21.42
N GLY A 118 6.57 -8.95 -21.10
CA GLY A 118 7.88 -8.74 -21.71
C GLY A 118 8.45 -7.33 -21.49
N ILE A 119 8.13 -6.69 -20.36
CA ILE A 119 8.53 -5.32 -20.05
C ILE A 119 9.36 -5.24 -18.77
N HIS A 120 10.18 -4.21 -18.66
CA HIS A 120 10.97 -3.98 -17.46
C HIS A 120 10.08 -3.71 -16.22
N ILE A 121 10.54 -4.17 -15.04
CA ILE A 121 9.79 -4.02 -13.77
C ILE A 121 9.45 -2.56 -13.44
N GLN A 122 10.33 -1.61 -13.77
CA GLN A 122 10.06 -0.18 -13.56
C GLN A 122 8.93 0.33 -14.46
N SER A 123 8.82 -0.22 -15.68
CA SER A 123 7.73 0.11 -16.60
C SER A 123 6.40 -0.38 -16.04
N VAL A 124 6.37 -1.58 -15.47
CA VAL A 124 5.18 -2.11 -14.77
C VAL A 124 4.76 -1.20 -13.62
N ARG A 125 5.71 -0.82 -12.76
CA ARG A 125 5.44 0.09 -11.63
C ARG A 125 4.86 1.41 -12.11
N ARG A 126 5.46 2.01 -13.15
CA ARG A 126 4.98 3.28 -13.73
C ARG A 126 3.58 3.13 -14.32
N ILE A 127 3.31 2.04 -15.05
CA ILE A 127 1.98 1.76 -15.61
C ILE A 127 0.95 1.71 -14.49
N LEU A 128 1.20 0.92 -13.44
CA LEU A 128 0.25 0.75 -12.33
C LEU A 128 0.05 2.02 -11.52
N SER A 129 1.12 2.75 -11.16
CA SER A 129 0.98 4.03 -10.46
C SER A 129 0.19 5.05 -11.27
N ASN A 130 0.38 5.09 -12.59
CA ASN A 130 -0.38 5.98 -13.46
C ASN A 130 -1.83 5.52 -13.64
N SER A 131 -2.09 4.20 -13.65
CA SER A 131 -3.45 3.66 -13.70
C SER A 131 -4.23 4.04 -12.44
N ILE A 132 -3.64 3.83 -11.27
CA ILE A 132 -4.25 4.17 -9.97
C ILE A 132 -4.59 5.66 -9.92
N ARG A 133 -3.62 6.53 -10.23
CA ARG A 133 -3.86 7.98 -10.27
C ARG A 133 -4.98 8.40 -11.21
N ARG A 134 -5.13 7.71 -12.35
CA ARG A 134 -6.20 8.01 -13.32
C ARG A 134 -7.56 7.59 -12.81
N ILE A 135 -7.66 6.43 -12.18
CA ILE A 135 -8.91 5.96 -11.57
C ILE A 135 -9.30 6.87 -10.40
N GLU A 136 -8.34 7.24 -9.54
CA GLU A 136 -8.55 8.17 -8.42
C GLU A 136 -8.97 9.56 -8.91
N GLY A 137 -8.31 10.08 -9.95
CA GLY A 137 -8.63 11.38 -10.56
C GLY A 137 -9.99 11.38 -11.27
N TYR A 138 -10.36 10.28 -11.92
CA TYR A 138 -11.68 10.10 -12.54
C TYR A 138 -12.80 10.06 -11.49
N GLY A 139 -12.54 9.41 -10.35
CA GLY A 139 -13.45 9.44 -9.19
C GLY A 139 -13.66 10.86 -8.63
N HIS A 140 -12.60 11.67 -8.56
CA HIS A 140 -12.70 13.07 -8.10
C HIS A 140 -13.44 14.00 -9.09
N GLN A 141 -13.30 13.79 -10.40
CA GLN A 141 -14.04 14.57 -11.40
C GLN A 141 -15.55 14.34 -11.32
N ARG A 142 -15.98 13.09 -11.10
CA ARG A 142 -17.41 12.75 -10.98
C ARG A 142 -18.08 13.25 -9.69
N ILE A 143 -17.35 13.32 -8.58
CA ILE A 143 -17.89 13.90 -7.34
C ILE A 143 -18.25 15.38 -7.55
N CYS A 144 -17.49 16.08 -8.40
CA CYS A 144 -17.76 17.47 -8.76
C CYS A 144 -18.86 17.66 -9.84
N GLU A 145 -19.16 16.65 -10.66
CA GLU A 145 -20.23 16.70 -11.68
C GLU A 145 -21.62 16.36 -11.12
N ASN A 146 -21.68 15.75 -9.92
CA ASN A 146 -22.93 15.38 -9.23
C ASN A 146 -23.33 16.36 -8.10
N LEU A 147 -22.75 17.57 -8.10
CA LEU A 147 -23.08 18.71 -7.23
C LEU A 147 -23.73 19.83 -8.05
#